data_AF-A0A7C6XLW4-F1
#
_entry.id   AF-A0A7C6XLW4-F1
#
_cell.length_a   1.000
_cell.length_b   1.000
_cell.length_c   1.000
_cell.angle_alpha   90.00
_cell.angle_beta   90.00
_cell.angle_gamma   90.00
#
_symmetry.space_group_name_H-M   'P 1'
#
loop_
_entity.id
_entity.type
_entity.pdbx_description
1 polymer ?
#
loop_
_entity_poly.entity_id
_entity_poly.type
_entity_poly.pdbx_seq_one_letter_code
_entity_poly.pdbx_strand_id
1 'polypeptide(L)'
;MTKMRAPKRQLANVGPIEQLRGGRLWRRLPQLILGLYLFGASMAMMVNAGLGMMPWDVLHSGIQNHVPLTFGTIITILAFVVLLIWIPLRQQPGIGTILNALLIGPSL
;
A
#
# COMPACT_ATOMS: atom_id res chain seq x y z
N MET A 1 2.64 -29.41 -34.45
CA MET A 1 3.00 -28.08 -33.88
C MET A 1 2.32 -27.93 -32.52
N THR A 2 2.94 -28.43 -31.46
CA THR A 2 2.38 -28.42 -30.10
C THR A 2 2.88 -27.16 -29.39
N LYS A 3 1.99 -26.17 -29.17
CA LYS A 3 2.31 -24.96 -28.40
C LYS A 3 2.70 -25.36 -26.98
N MET A 4 3.98 -25.27 -26.65
CA MET A 4 4.50 -25.29 -25.29
C MET A 4 3.80 -24.15 -24.52
N ARG A 5 2.75 -24.47 -23.75
CA ARG A 5 2.11 -23.49 -22.88
C ARG A 5 3.11 -23.14 -21.79
N ALA A 6 3.58 -21.90 -21.78
CA ALA A 6 4.39 -21.36 -20.70
C ALA A 6 3.73 -21.69 -19.35
N PRO A 7 4.49 -22.06 -18.31
CA PRO A 7 3.91 -22.37 -17.01
C PRO A 7 3.12 -21.14 -16.55
N LYS A 8 1.80 -21.29 -16.44
CA LYS A 8 0.95 -20.26 -15.82
C LYS A 8 1.56 -20.01 -14.45
N ARG A 9 2.16 -18.83 -14.24
CA ARG A 9 2.51 -18.34 -12.91
C ARG A 9 1.21 -18.29 -12.12
N GLN A 10 0.86 -19.38 -11.47
CA GLN A 10 -0.18 -19.40 -10.46
C GLN A 10 0.30 -18.41 -9.41
N LEU A 11 -0.44 -17.31 -9.28
CA LEU A 11 -0.30 -16.36 -8.18
C LEU A 11 -0.75 -17.14 -6.94
N ALA A 12 0.17 -17.94 -6.40
CA ALA A 12 -0.05 -18.63 -5.16
C ALA A 12 -0.37 -17.54 -4.14
N ASN A 13 -1.51 -17.68 -3.46
CA ASN A 13 -1.80 -16.94 -2.23
C ASN A 13 -0.81 -17.45 -1.17
N VAL A 14 0.44 -17.06 -1.33
CA VAL A 14 1.51 -17.35 -0.39
C VAL A 14 1.23 -16.50 0.84
N GLY A 15 0.99 -17.17 1.96
CA GLY A 15 0.86 -16.49 3.24
C GLY A 15 2.09 -15.60 3.51
N PRO A 16 1.99 -14.61 4.41
CA PRO A 16 3.06 -13.66 4.68
C PRO A 16 4.41 -14.34 5.03
N ILE A 17 4.37 -15.49 5.69
CA ILE A 17 5.57 -16.28 6.02
C ILE A 17 6.18 -16.95 4.76
N GLU A 18 5.34 -17.42 3.85
CA GLU A 18 5.78 -18.02 2.58
C GLU A 18 6.31 -16.96 1.61
N GLN A 19 5.79 -15.73 1.66
CA GLN A 19 6.39 -14.59 0.94
C GLN A 19 7.83 -14.30 1.41
N LEU A 20 8.09 -14.45 2.72
CA LEU A 20 9.44 -14.29 3.27
C LEU A 20 10.36 -15.44 2.85
N ARG A 21 9.85 -16.67 2.77
CA ARG A 21 10.62 -17.87 2.43
C ARG A 21 10.96 -18.01 0.94
N GLY A 22 10.30 -17.25 0.06
CA GLY A 22 10.45 -17.34 -1.41
C GLY A 22 11.80 -16.91 -2.01
N GLY A 23 12.87 -16.76 -1.21
CA GLY A 23 14.25 -16.60 -1.69
C GLY A 23 14.42 -15.48 -2.70
N ARG A 24 14.25 -14.22 -2.27
CA ARG A 24 14.58 -12.96 -3.01
C ARG A 24 14.29 -11.67 -2.22
N LEU A 25 14.09 -11.77 -0.90
CA LEU A 25 13.68 -10.64 -0.04
C LEU A 25 14.59 -9.43 -0.14
N TRP A 26 15.90 -9.65 -0.22
CA TRP A 26 16.90 -8.56 -0.22
C TRP A 26 16.81 -7.66 -1.44
N ARG A 27 16.21 -8.12 -2.55
CA ARG A 27 15.89 -7.27 -3.70
C ARG A 27 14.47 -6.70 -3.61
N ARG A 28 13.52 -7.54 -3.18
CA ARG A 28 12.09 -7.16 -3.15
C ARG A 28 11.77 -6.08 -2.12
N LEU A 29 12.36 -6.15 -0.93
CA LEU A 29 12.09 -5.19 0.14
C LEU A 29 12.57 -3.77 -0.22
N PRO A 30 13.83 -3.55 -0.65
CA PRO A 30 14.26 -2.22 -1.09
C PRO A 30 13.46 -1.70 -2.28
N GLN A 31 13.14 -2.55 -3.26
CA GLN A 31 12.30 -2.15 -4.41
C GLN A 31 10.90 -1.72 -3.98
N LEU A 32 10.30 -2.45 -3.02
CA LEU A 32 9.00 -2.12 -2.46
C LEU A 32 9.05 -0.80 -1.68
N ILE A 33 10.03 -0.64 -0.78
CA ILE A 33 10.20 0.56 0.03
C ILE A 33 10.42 1.79 -0.86
N LEU A 34 11.32 1.67 -1.85
CA LEU A 34 11.58 2.76 -2.79
C LEU A 34 10.33 3.08 -3.62
N GLY A 35 9.61 2.07 -4.10
CA GLY A 35 8.36 2.26 -4.82
C GLY A 35 7.29 2.95 -3.98
N LEU A 36 7.15 2.57 -2.70
CA LEU A 36 6.23 3.20 -1.75
C LEU A 36 6.59 4.65 -1.46
N TYR A 37 7.88 4.92 -1.26
CA TYR A 37 8.36 6.28 -1.03
C TYR A 37 8.11 7.18 -2.25
N LEU A 38 8.46 6.73 -3.46
CA LEU A 38 8.21 7.46 -4.69
C LEU A 38 6.72 7.68 -4.93
N PHE A 39 5.89 6.71 -4.56
CA PHE A 39 4.44 6.83 -4.65
C PHE A 39 3.90 7.90 -3.69
N GLY A 40 4.28 7.87 -2.42
CA GLY A 40 3.91 8.91 -1.45
C GLY A 40 4.37 10.30 -1.87
N ALA A 41 5.62 10.42 -2.33
CA ALA A 41 6.16 11.68 -2.85
C ALA A 41 5.38 12.18 -4.07
N SER A 42 5.01 11.29 -4.99
CA SER A 42 4.21 11.66 -6.16
C SER A 42 2.81 12.16 -5.77
N MET A 43 2.18 11.54 -4.77
CA MET A 43 0.91 12.03 -4.22
C MET A 43 1.08 13.40 -3.58
N ALA A 44 2.09 13.59 -2.74
CA ALA A 44 2.36 14.89 -2.12
C ALA A 44 2.51 15.99 -3.18
N MET A 45 3.23 15.70 -4.27
CA MET A 45 3.36 16.64 -5.39
C MET A 45 2.02 16.92 -6.07
N MET A 46 1.19 15.90 -6.32
CA MET A 46 -0.14 16.09 -6.93
C MET A 46 -1.07 16.93 -6.05
N VAL A 47 -1.11 16.64 -4.76
CA VAL A 47 -1.93 17.38 -3.77
C VAL A 47 -1.47 18.84 -3.69
N ASN A 48 -0.17 19.08 -3.57
CA ASN A 48 0.40 20.44 -3.53
C ASN A 48 0.20 21.22 -4.84
N ALA A 49 0.23 20.54 -5.99
CA ALA A 49 0.02 21.16 -7.31
C ALA A 49 -1.46 21.48 -7.61
N GLY A 50 -2.41 21.08 -6.75
CA GLY A 50 -3.83 21.35 -6.94
C GLY A 50 -4.44 20.63 -8.15
N LEU A 51 -3.82 19.55 -8.64
CA LEU A 51 -4.27 18.79 -9.82
C LEU A 51 -5.53 17.95 -9.59
N GLY A 52 -6.11 18.03 -8.40
CA GLY A 52 -7.23 17.21 -7.95
C GLY A 52 -6.77 16.04 -7.08
N MET A 53 -7.68 15.61 -6.22
CA MET A 53 -7.46 14.56 -5.22
C MET A 53 -8.04 13.25 -5.75
N MET A 54 -7.33 12.13 -5.60
CA MET A 54 -7.95 10.83 -5.88
C MET A 54 -9.07 10.56 -4.88
N PRO A 55 -10.10 9.74 -5.21
CA PRO A 55 -11.24 9.51 -4.32
C PRO A 55 -10.85 9.06 -2.90
N TRP A 56 -9.74 8.31 -2.79
CA TRP A 56 -9.12 7.98 -1.50
C TRP A 56 -8.72 9.24 -0.74
N ASP A 57 -7.95 10.13 -1.35
CA ASP A 57 -7.46 11.37 -0.75
C ASP A 57 -8.58 12.35 -0.38
N VAL A 58 -9.68 12.35 -1.12
CA VAL A 58 -10.86 13.19 -0.82
C VAL A 58 -11.45 12.85 0.56
N LEU A 59 -11.51 11.58 0.94
CA LEU A 59 -11.97 11.18 2.28
C LEU A 59 -11.07 11.78 3.37
N HIS A 60 -9.75 11.67 3.18
CA HIS A 60 -8.76 12.17 4.13
C HIS A 60 -8.78 13.69 4.23
N SER A 61 -8.97 14.38 3.10
CA SER A 61 -9.11 15.83 3.04
C SER A 61 -10.39 16.31 3.71
N GLY A 62 -11.51 15.61 3.49
CA GLY A 62 -12.76 15.89 4.19
C GLY A 62 -12.60 15.77 5.71
N ILE A 63 -11.93 14.71 6.18
CA ILE A 63 -11.64 14.50 7.59
C ILE A 63 -10.67 15.55 8.13
N GLN A 64 -9.65 15.95 7.36
CA GLN A 64 -8.69 16.98 7.76
C GLN A 64 -9.36 18.32 8.09
N ASN A 65 -10.49 18.65 7.47
CA ASN A 65 -11.26 19.85 7.82
C ASN A 65 -11.95 19.78 9.19
N HIS A 66 -12.03 18.58 9.79
CA HIS A 66 -12.71 18.33 11.06
C HIS A 66 -11.77 17.91 12.20
N VAL A 67 -10.52 17.54 11.92
CA VAL A 67 -9.52 17.15 12.93
C VAL A 67 -8.23 17.92 12.76
N PRO A 68 -7.58 18.35 13.86
CA PRO A 68 -6.30 19.07 13.83
C PRO A 68 -5.11 18.11 13.61
N LEU A 69 -5.18 17.28 12.56
CA LEU A 69 -4.16 16.31 12.19
C LEU A 69 -3.66 16.59 10.78
N THR A 70 -2.40 16.20 10.49
CA THR A 70 -1.85 16.34 9.14
C THR A 70 -2.44 15.31 8.19
N PHE A 71 -2.48 15.64 6.90
CA PHE A 71 -3.01 14.78 5.84
C PHE A 71 -2.39 13.37 5.85
N GLY A 72 -1.05 13.28 5.95
CA GLY A 72 -0.33 12.00 6.03
C GLY A 72 -0.65 11.18 7.30
N THR A 73 -0.91 11.86 8.42
CA THR A 73 -1.33 11.18 9.66
C THR A 73 -2.72 10.56 9.50
N ILE A 74 -3.66 11.30 8.91
CA ILE A 74 -5.02 10.82 8.67
C ILE A 74 -5.01 9.61 7.73
N ILE A 75 -4.18 9.64 6.68
CA ILE A 75 -3.97 8.50 5.76
C ILE A 75 -3.44 7.26 6.49
N THR A 76 -2.43 7.43 7.34
CA THR A 76 -1.86 6.33 8.12
C THR A 76 -2.93 5.69 9.01
N ILE A 77 -3.67 6.51 9.77
CA ILE A 77 -4.70 6.03 10.70
C ILE A 77 -5.80 5.29 9.94
N LEU A 78 -6.31 5.86 8.84
CA LEU A 78 -7.35 5.22 8.05
C LEU A 78 -6.88 3.91 7.41
N ALA A 79 -5.64 3.84 6.94
CA ALA A 79 -5.06 2.60 6.43
C ALA A 79 -5.03 1.51 7.51
N PHE A 80 -4.69 1.85 8.75
CA PHE A 80 -4.78 0.91 9.88
C PHE A 80 -6.21 0.50 10.20
N VAL A 81 -7.17 1.45 10.19
CA VAL A 81 -8.60 1.14 10.39
C VAL A 81 -9.10 0.15 9.34
N VAL A 82 -8.76 0.37 8.07
CA VAL A 82 -9.12 -0.56 6.97
C VAL A 82 -8.48 -1.94 7.18
N LEU A 83 -7.22 -2.00 7.62
CA LEU A 83 -6.56 -3.26 7.96
C LEU A 83 -7.26 -3.99 9.13
N LEU A 84 -7.75 -3.26 10.13
CA LEU A 84 -8.52 -3.85 11.24
C LEU A 84 -9.87 -4.38 10.77
N ILE A 85 -10.56 -3.67 9.87
CA ILE A 85 -11.82 -4.11 9.24
C ILE A 85 -11.61 -5.36 8.37
N TRP A 86 -10.39 -5.62 7.89
CA TRP A 86 -10.08 -6.86 7.17
C TRP A 86 -9.97 -8.10 8.05
N ILE A 87 -9.71 -7.96 9.36
CA ILE A 87 -9.62 -9.08 10.30
C ILE A 87 -10.89 -9.97 10.25
N PRO A 88 -12.13 -9.43 10.35
CA PRO A 88 -13.34 -10.24 10.23
C PRO A 88 -13.54 -10.84 8.82
N LEU A 89 -12.98 -10.23 7.77
CA LEU A 89 -13.05 -10.72 6.38
C LEU A 89 -12.15 -11.94 6.10
N ARG A 90 -11.31 -12.36 7.07
CA ARG A 90 -10.37 -13.49 6.98
C ARG A 90 -9.42 -13.43 5.78
N GLN A 91 -9.23 -12.26 5.18
CA GLN A 91 -8.20 -12.05 4.17
C GLN A 91 -6.86 -11.90 4.88
N GLN A 92 -5.81 -12.59 4.41
CA GLN A 92 -4.48 -12.49 5.01
C GLN A 92 -3.76 -11.26 4.46
N PRO A 93 -3.64 -10.14 5.21
CA PRO A 93 -2.84 -9.01 4.76
C PRO A 93 -1.38 -9.48 4.59
N GLY A 94 -0.82 -9.26 3.41
CA GLY A 94 0.59 -9.53 3.14
C GLY A 94 1.49 -8.48 3.81
N ILE A 95 2.78 -8.79 3.92
CA ILE A 95 3.78 -7.86 4.46
C ILE A 95 3.82 -6.56 3.65
N GLY A 96 3.63 -6.65 2.33
CA GLY A 96 3.55 -5.47 1.46
C GLY A 96 2.38 -4.55 1.77
N THR A 97 1.24 -5.10 2.23
CA THR A 97 0.06 -4.31 2.61
C THR A 97 0.30 -3.55 3.90
N ILE A 98 0.93 -4.19 4.89
CA ILE A 98 1.29 -3.56 6.15
C ILE A 98 2.33 -2.45 5.91
N LEU A 99 3.38 -2.75 5.13
CA LEU A 99 4.40 -1.78 4.76
C LEU A 99 3.82 -0.60 3.97
N ASN A 100 2.85 -0.86 3.10
CA ASN A 100 2.13 0.19 2.37
C ASN A 100 1.39 1.15 3.32
N ALA A 101 0.61 0.60 4.25
CA ALA A 101 -0.12 1.40 5.24
C ALA A 101 0.81 2.24 6.14
N LEU A 102 1.98 1.70 6.51
CA LEU A 102 2.97 2.36 7.37
C LEU A 102 3.83 3.41 6.66
N LEU A 103 4.18 3.18 5.40
CA LEU A 103 5.18 4.00 4.71
C LEU A 103 4.56 5.15 3.91
N ILE A 104 3.30 5.05 3.48
CA ILE A 104 2.68 6.10 2.67
C ILE A 104 2.49 7.39 3.47
N GLY A 105 1.90 7.34 4.66
CA GLY A 105 1.61 8.57 5.40
C GLY A 105 2.83 9.40 5.79
N PRO A 106 3.94 8.81 6.27
CA PRO A 106 5.18 9.55 6.55
C PRO A 106 5.94 10.04 5.31
N SER A 107 5.62 9.54 4.12
CA SER A 107 6.24 9.97 2.85
C SER A 107 5.45 11.06 2.12
N LEU A 108 4.35 11.52 2.73
CA LEU A 108 3.51 12.63 2.30
C LEU A 108 3.89 13.95 2.97
#